data_AF-A0AAU5XWS3-F1
#
_entry.id   AF-A0AAU5XWS3-F1
#
_cell.length_a   1.000
_cell.length_b   1.000
_cell.length_c   1.000
_cell.angle_alpha   90.00
_cell.angle_beta   90.00
_cell.angle_gamma   90.00
#
_symmetry.space_group_name_H-M   'P 1'
#
loop_
_entity.id
_entity.type
_entity.pdbx_description
1 polymer ?
#
loop_
_entity_poly.entity_id
_entity_poly.type
_entity_poly.pdbx_seq_one_letter_code
_entity_poly.pdbx_strand_id
1 'polypeptide(L)'
;MTVTDPVDTDQAPLSLGRAAARTLATTTKSVPQMQGISTRWLLKLLPWVEVAAGSYRVNRRLSYAVGDGRVTFTATGADVRVIPPELGELAPLRGYDDDDVLTELASRFTQHEYQPGDVLVEFGSPAEQVFLIAHGKITKVGTGAYGDQTILGTLADGDHFGESTLIQPDGIWEFTAKAVTTCTVLTLPRSAFHDVLSRSDTLQTHLNTLTTADASARNDHGEAEISLAAGHDGEPTLPGTFVDYDAHPREYELSLAQTVLRVHSRVADLYNQPMNQIEQQLRLTVEALRERQEHELINNTDFGLLHNADFAQRIPTRTGPPTPDDLDHLLTLVWKDPSFFLAHPTTIAAFGRECTKAGIYPDPVDLGGHHVPAWRGIPILPCNKIPVTDTRTSSILLMRTGEHTQGVIGLHQTGLPDEYQPGLNVRFMGISEQAIISYLVSTYYSAAVLVPDALAILENTELGREG
;
A
#
# COMPACT_ATOMS: atom_id res chain seq x y z
N MET A 1 -60.46 -10.63 75.08
CA MET A 1 -61.55 -10.84 74.09
C MET A 1 -61.20 -10.05 72.86
N THR A 2 -60.95 -10.76 71.78
CA THR A 2 -60.61 -10.27 70.44
C THR A 2 -61.83 -9.62 69.80
N VAL A 3 -61.74 -8.32 69.51
CA VAL A 3 -62.65 -7.63 68.57
C VAL A 3 -61.88 -7.48 67.27
N THR A 4 -62.41 -8.11 66.23
CA THR A 4 -62.01 -7.97 64.84
C THR A 4 -62.41 -6.59 64.33
N ASP A 5 -61.46 -5.86 63.73
CA ASP A 5 -61.75 -4.87 62.71
C ASP A 5 -61.02 -5.26 61.42
N PRO A 6 -61.70 -5.23 60.26
CA PRO A 6 -61.10 -5.48 58.96
C PRO A 6 -60.50 -4.17 58.44
N VAL A 7 -59.23 -4.17 58.03
CA VAL A 7 -58.71 -3.10 57.18
C VAL A 7 -58.66 -3.64 55.76
N ASP A 8 -59.80 -3.51 55.09
CA ASP A 8 -59.83 -3.40 53.66
C ASP A 8 -59.49 -1.94 53.30
N THR A 9 -58.31 -1.73 52.74
CA THR A 9 -58.06 -0.59 51.87
C THR A 9 -57.37 -1.10 50.63
N ASP A 10 -58.10 -1.89 49.84
CA ASP A 10 -57.87 -1.95 48.41
C ASP A 10 -58.21 -0.55 47.83
N GLN A 11 -57.29 0.41 47.99
CA GLN A 11 -57.42 1.74 47.39
C GLN A 11 -57.41 1.56 45.87
N ALA A 12 -58.60 1.60 45.26
CA ALA A 12 -58.75 1.62 43.82
C ALA A 12 -57.82 2.71 43.23
N PRO A 13 -56.94 2.37 42.27
CA PRO A 13 -55.97 3.32 41.76
C PRO A 13 -56.67 4.56 41.19
N LEU A 14 -56.32 5.74 41.72
CA LEU A 14 -56.90 7.04 41.32
C LEU A 14 -56.40 7.54 39.96
N SER A 15 -55.52 6.80 39.28
CA SER A 15 -54.94 7.18 37.99
C SER A 15 -54.66 5.96 37.11
N LEU A 16 -54.68 6.18 35.80
CA LEU A 16 -54.36 5.14 34.81
C LEU A 16 -52.88 4.74 34.95
N GLY A 17 -52.62 3.45 35.16
CA GLY A 17 -51.26 2.93 35.25
C GLY A 17 -50.47 3.10 33.95
N ARG A 18 -49.15 3.32 34.05
CA ARG A 18 -48.25 3.55 32.90
C ARG A 18 -48.38 2.49 31.79
N ALA A 19 -48.60 1.22 32.14
CA ALA A 19 -48.77 0.13 31.17
C ALA A 19 -50.08 0.27 30.36
N ALA A 20 -51.17 0.70 31.00
CA ALA A 20 -52.45 0.96 30.35
C ALA A 20 -52.45 2.28 29.57
N ALA A 21 -51.70 3.28 30.00
CA ALA A 21 -51.47 4.49 29.19
C ALA A 21 -50.63 4.17 27.93
N ARG A 22 -49.67 3.23 28.02
CA ARG A 22 -48.79 2.83 26.91
C ARG A 22 -49.51 2.08 25.79
N THR A 23 -50.65 1.44 26.03
CA THR A 23 -51.42 0.80 24.95
C THR A 23 -52.06 1.82 24.01
N LEU A 24 -52.27 3.05 24.48
CA LEU A 24 -52.85 4.15 23.69
C LEU A 24 -51.79 5.19 23.26
N ALA A 25 -50.61 5.19 23.88
CA ALA A 25 -49.52 6.11 23.53
C ALA A 25 -48.71 5.58 22.34
N THR A 26 -48.38 6.47 21.40
CA THR A 26 -47.45 6.16 20.30
C THR A 26 -46.00 6.32 20.75
N THR A 27 -45.17 5.31 20.51
CA THR A 27 -43.72 5.39 20.76
C THR A 27 -43.02 6.12 19.61
N THR A 28 -42.27 7.17 19.92
CA THR A 28 -41.32 7.78 18.98
C THR A 28 -40.20 6.79 18.68
N LYS A 29 -40.02 6.42 17.41
CA LYS A 29 -38.99 5.48 16.96
C LYS A 29 -37.85 6.25 16.29
N SER A 30 -36.61 5.94 16.64
CA SER A 30 -35.45 6.37 15.84
C SER A 30 -35.39 5.55 14.54
N VAL A 31 -34.68 6.07 13.54
CA VAL A 31 -34.33 5.28 12.35
C VAL A 31 -33.39 4.14 12.77
N PRO A 32 -33.35 3.02 12.03
CA PRO A 32 -32.39 1.95 12.28
C PRO A 32 -30.95 2.47 12.39
N GLN A 33 -30.24 2.07 13.43
CA GLN A 33 -28.85 2.46 13.68
C GLN A 33 -27.92 1.29 13.33
N MET A 34 -26.69 1.59 12.88
CA MET A 34 -25.69 0.58 12.53
C MET A 34 -24.34 0.98 13.10
N GLN A 35 -23.73 0.08 13.88
CA GLN A 35 -22.46 0.31 14.55
C GLN A 35 -21.27 0.35 13.58
N GLY A 36 -21.38 -0.31 12.42
CA GLY A 36 -20.30 -0.40 11.44
C GLY A 36 -20.03 0.89 10.66
N ILE A 37 -20.85 1.94 10.83
CA ILE A 37 -20.69 3.21 10.12
C ILE A 37 -19.52 4.00 10.73
N SER A 38 -18.52 4.28 9.90
CA SER A 38 -17.38 5.12 10.27
C SER A 38 -17.50 6.52 9.67
N THR A 39 -16.57 7.42 9.99
CA THR A 39 -16.57 8.77 9.41
C THR A 39 -16.21 8.76 7.92
N ARG A 40 -15.53 7.70 7.46
CA ARG A 40 -15.04 7.52 6.08
C ARG A 40 -14.24 8.70 5.56
N TRP A 41 -13.21 9.09 6.31
CA TRP A 41 -12.39 10.27 6.00
C TRP A 41 -11.76 10.18 4.61
N LEU A 42 -11.32 8.98 4.19
CA LEU A 42 -10.71 8.81 2.87
C LEU A 42 -11.71 9.16 1.77
N LEU A 43 -12.94 8.62 1.81
CA LEU A 43 -13.94 8.89 0.78
C LEU A 43 -14.36 10.35 0.71
N LYS A 44 -14.32 11.07 1.84
CA LYS A 44 -14.69 12.48 1.94
C LYS A 44 -13.63 13.44 1.41
N LEU A 45 -12.35 13.10 1.59
CA LEU A 45 -11.23 14.01 1.30
C LEU A 45 -10.51 13.67 0.00
N LEU A 46 -10.67 12.45 -0.51
CA LEU A 46 -10.08 12.06 -1.77
C LEU A 46 -10.79 12.78 -2.94
N PRO A 47 -10.06 13.52 -3.79
CA PRO A 47 -10.62 14.10 -5.00
C PRO A 47 -10.98 13.00 -5.99
N TRP A 48 -12.20 13.05 -6.52
CA TRP A 48 -12.75 12.03 -7.41
C TRP A 48 -12.70 12.49 -8.87
N VAL A 49 -12.16 11.63 -9.75
CA VAL A 49 -12.06 11.85 -11.19
C VAL A 49 -13.01 10.91 -11.92
N GLU A 50 -13.78 11.47 -12.84
CA GLU A 50 -14.78 10.76 -13.65
C GLU A 50 -14.11 9.89 -14.72
N VAL A 51 -14.44 8.60 -14.75
CA VAL A 51 -13.86 7.62 -15.67
C VAL A 51 -14.95 7.04 -16.58
N ALA A 52 -15.29 7.80 -17.63
CA ALA A 52 -16.38 7.45 -18.54
C ALA A 52 -16.14 6.13 -19.33
N ALA A 53 -14.88 5.78 -19.59
CA ALA A 53 -14.50 4.59 -20.36
C ALA A 53 -14.21 3.35 -19.48
N GLY A 54 -14.42 3.43 -18.16
CA GLY A 54 -14.17 2.32 -17.23
C GLY A 54 -12.70 2.08 -16.87
N SER A 55 -11.74 2.71 -17.55
CA SER A 55 -10.31 2.68 -17.20
C SER A 55 -9.66 4.07 -17.23
N TYR A 56 -8.66 4.27 -16.38
CA TYR A 56 -7.88 5.51 -16.26
C TYR A 56 -6.39 5.20 -16.41
N ARG A 57 -5.72 5.80 -17.40
CA ARG A 57 -4.30 5.58 -17.69
C ARG A 57 -3.42 6.67 -17.08
N VAL A 58 -2.42 6.29 -16.30
CA VAL A 58 -1.43 7.21 -15.74
C VAL A 58 -0.20 7.21 -16.62
N ASN A 59 0.07 8.34 -17.28
CA ASN A 59 1.29 8.53 -18.08
C ASN A 59 2.35 9.21 -17.21
N ARG A 60 3.47 8.52 -16.98
CA ARG A 60 4.60 9.05 -16.20
C ARG A 60 5.80 9.29 -17.09
N ARG A 61 6.64 10.21 -16.64
CA ARG A 61 8.01 10.34 -17.14
C ARG A 61 8.84 9.19 -16.56
N LEU A 62 9.71 8.61 -17.37
CA LEU A 62 10.71 7.67 -16.92
C LEU A 62 11.83 8.44 -16.18
N SER A 63 12.05 8.14 -14.90
CA SER A 63 13.15 8.71 -14.10
C SER A 63 13.80 7.63 -13.26
N TYR A 64 15.04 7.29 -13.59
CA TYR A 64 15.91 6.38 -12.85
C TYR A 64 17.32 6.97 -12.79
N ALA A 65 18.13 6.56 -11.82
CA ALA A 65 19.45 7.11 -11.58
C ALA A 65 20.50 6.01 -11.78
N VAL A 66 21.04 5.91 -12.99
CA VAL A 66 22.12 4.96 -13.28
C VAL A 66 23.43 5.41 -12.62
N GLY A 67 24.12 4.47 -11.98
CA GLY A 67 25.49 4.60 -11.50
C GLY A 67 25.65 4.80 -9.99
N ASP A 68 24.60 4.61 -9.19
CA ASP A 68 24.64 4.75 -7.72
C ASP A 68 24.86 3.42 -6.97
N GLY A 69 24.98 2.31 -7.70
CA GLY A 69 25.18 0.97 -7.15
C GLY A 69 23.89 0.27 -6.69
N ARG A 70 22.71 0.88 -6.92
CA ARG A 70 21.42 0.37 -6.47
C ARG A 70 20.48 0.20 -7.66
N VAL A 71 19.75 -0.91 -7.65
CA VAL A 71 18.81 -1.24 -8.71
C VAL A 71 17.45 -0.61 -8.43
N THR A 72 16.91 0.13 -9.39
CA THR A 72 15.56 0.69 -9.31
C THR A 72 14.51 -0.26 -9.92
N PHE A 73 13.31 -0.24 -9.34
CA PHE A 73 12.19 -1.10 -9.75
C PHE A 73 10.96 -0.27 -10.12
N THR A 74 10.12 -0.84 -10.97
CA THR A 74 8.76 -0.37 -11.23
C THR A 74 7.75 -1.34 -10.61
N ALA A 75 6.77 -0.81 -9.88
CA ALA A 75 5.68 -1.59 -9.30
C ALA A 75 4.34 -1.26 -9.96
N THR A 76 3.64 -2.28 -10.45
CA THR A 76 2.27 -2.22 -10.97
C THR A 76 1.37 -3.09 -10.09
N GLY A 77 0.75 -2.48 -9.08
CA GLY A 77 0.00 -3.21 -8.07
C GLY A 77 0.94 -4.10 -7.27
N ALA A 78 0.72 -5.41 -7.31
CA ALA A 78 1.59 -6.40 -6.67
C ALA A 78 2.73 -6.92 -7.58
N ASP A 79 2.74 -6.62 -8.88
CA ASP A 79 3.78 -7.06 -9.83
C ASP A 79 4.95 -6.06 -9.82
N VAL A 80 6.14 -6.55 -9.45
CA VAL A 80 7.37 -5.78 -9.35
C VAL A 80 8.34 -6.23 -10.44
N ARG A 81 8.90 -5.26 -11.15
CA ARG A 81 9.89 -5.50 -12.21
C ARG A 81 11.08 -4.58 -12.05
N VAL A 82 12.26 -5.08 -12.38
CA VAL A 82 13.46 -4.26 -12.49
C VAL A 82 13.40 -3.41 -13.77
N ILE A 83 13.83 -2.16 -13.67
CA ILE A 83 13.96 -1.28 -14.84
C ILE A 83 15.14 -1.79 -15.69
N PRO A 84 14.98 -2.10 -16.99
CA PRO A 84 16.01 -2.80 -17.74
C PRO A 84 17.40 -2.12 -17.73
N PRO A 85 17.52 -0.78 -17.94
CA PRO A 85 18.80 -0.08 -17.79
C PRO A 85 19.50 -0.24 -16.43
N GLU A 86 18.75 -0.44 -15.34
CA GLU A 86 19.29 -0.56 -13.98
C GLU A 86 19.97 -1.92 -13.73
N LEU A 87 19.80 -2.89 -14.64
CA LEU A 87 20.60 -4.11 -14.60
C LEU A 87 22.10 -3.83 -14.78
N GLY A 88 22.47 -2.67 -15.34
CA GLY A 88 23.84 -2.19 -15.43
C GLY A 88 24.52 -1.93 -14.07
N GLU A 89 23.78 -1.89 -12.97
CA GLU A 89 24.37 -1.79 -11.63
C GLU A 89 25.06 -3.10 -11.21
N LEU A 90 24.62 -4.23 -11.77
CA LEU A 90 25.25 -5.53 -11.57
C LEU A 90 26.64 -5.52 -12.21
N ALA A 91 27.67 -5.90 -11.45
CA ALA A 91 29.06 -5.89 -11.95
C ALA A 91 29.26 -6.58 -13.32
N PRO A 92 28.62 -7.73 -13.64
CA PRO A 92 28.72 -8.36 -14.97
C PRO A 92 28.12 -7.57 -16.13
N LEU A 93 27.19 -6.64 -15.87
CA LEU A 93 26.45 -5.90 -16.90
C LEU A 93 26.81 -4.42 -16.92
N ARG A 94 27.81 -4.00 -16.14
CA ARG A 94 28.16 -2.61 -15.99
C ARG A 94 28.66 -2.00 -17.29
N GLY A 95 27.99 -0.95 -17.74
CA GLY A 95 28.30 -0.25 -18.99
C GLY A 95 27.81 -0.97 -20.24
N TYR A 96 26.91 -1.94 -20.11
CA TYR A 96 26.18 -2.54 -21.22
C TYR A 96 24.97 -1.67 -21.59
N ASP A 97 24.80 -1.35 -22.86
CA ASP A 97 23.86 -0.34 -23.37
C ASP A 97 22.83 -0.88 -24.39
N ASP A 98 22.77 -2.20 -24.56
CA ASP A 98 21.79 -2.85 -25.43
C ASP A 98 20.44 -3.05 -24.71
N ASP A 99 19.56 -2.05 -24.85
CA ASP A 99 18.26 -1.98 -24.17
C ASP A 99 17.34 -3.18 -24.48
N ASP A 100 17.41 -3.75 -25.68
CA ASP A 100 16.56 -4.88 -26.08
C ASP A 100 16.94 -6.14 -25.28
N VAL A 101 18.25 -6.39 -25.15
CA VAL A 101 18.76 -7.53 -24.39
C VAL A 101 18.56 -7.33 -22.88
N LEU A 102 18.76 -6.11 -22.38
CA LEU A 102 18.44 -5.78 -20.99
C LEU A 102 16.96 -5.98 -20.68
N THR A 103 16.07 -5.62 -21.61
CA THR A 103 14.63 -5.82 -21.49
C THR A 103 14.27 -7.31 -21.45
N GLU A 104 14.91 -8.13 -22.31
CA GLU A 104 14.73 -9.58 -22.25
C GLU A 104 15.21 -10.16 -20.90
N LEU A 105 16.37 -9.73 -20.40
CA LEU A 105 16.88 -10.17 -19.09
C LEU A 105 15.94 -9.76 -17.96
N ALA A 106 15.48 -8.51 -17.93
CA ALA A 106 14.54 -8.00 -16.94
C ALA A 106 13.24 -8.81 -16.89
N SER A 107 12.74 -9.26 -18.05
CA SER A 107 11.52 -10.05 -18.15
C SER A 107 11.63 -11.48 -17.59
N ARG A 108 12.85 -11.98 -17.38
CA ARG A 108 13.12 -13.33 -16.86
C ARG A 108 13.31 -13.37 -15.35
N PHE A 109 13.31 -12.21 -14.68
CA PHE A 109 13.26 -12.14 -13.23
C PHE A 109 11.91 -12.62 -12.71
N THR A 110 11.95 -13.40 -11.62
CA THR A 110 10.76 -13.92 -10.95
C THR A 110 10.63 -13.36 -9.54
N GLN A 111 9.48 -12.77 -9.23
CA GLN A 111 9.19 -12.20 -7.91
C GLN A 111 8.92 -13.28 -6.87
N HIS A 112 9.52 -13.11 -5.69
CA HIS A 112 9.35 -13.93 -4.51
C HIS A 112 9.10 -13.06 -3.27
N GLU A 113 8.16 -13.47 -2.43
CA GLU A 113 7.88 -12.82 -1.14
C GLU A 113 8.41 -13.67 0.01
N TYR A 114 9.12 -13.02 0.94
CA TYR A 114 9.70 -13.65 2.12
C TYR A 114 9.16 -12.99 3.39
N GLN A 115 8.87 -13.80 4.40
CA GLN A 115 8.46 -13.34 5.73
C GLN A 115 9.67 -13.11 6.66
N PRO A 116 9.54 -12.28 7.71
CA PRO A 116 10.57 -12.13 8.72
C PRO A 116 11.00 -13.48 9.29
N GLY A 117 12.29 -13.81 9.16
CA GLY A 117 12.84 -15.08 9.61
C GLY A 117 13.09 -16.10 8.49
N ASP A 118 12.54 -15.90 7.30
CA ASP A 118 12.77 -16.79 6.17
C ASP A 118 14.21 -16.70 5.67
N VAL A 119 14.73 -17.82 5.18
CA VAL A 119 16.09 -17.94 4.66
C VAL A 119 16.02 -17.95 3.14
N LEU A 120 16.68 -16.98 2.50
CA LEU A 120 16.73 -16.87 1.05
C LEU A 120 17.76 -17.85 0.47
N VAL A 121 18.93 -17.89 1.11
CA VAL A 121 20.03 -18.80 0.77
C VAL A 121 20.73 -19.25 2.04
N GLU A 122 21.26 -20.47 2.01
CA GLU A 122 21.99 -21.09 3.12
C GLU A 122 23.48 -21.19 2.79
N PHE A 123 24.33 -20.94 3.78
CA PHE A 123 25.76 -21.18 3.64
C PHE A 123 26.04 -22.60 3.12
N GLY A 124 26.91 -22.68 2.10
CA GLY A 124 27.34 -23.94 1.50
C GLY A 124 26.39 -24.53 0.46
N SER A 125 25.22 -23.95 0.23
CA SER A 125 24.35 -24.39 -0.87
C SER A 125 24.84 -23.83 -2.22
N PRO A 126 24.49 -24.46 -3.36
CA PRO A 126 24.91 -24.00 -4.68
C PRO A 126 24.43 -22.59 -5.00
N ALA A 127 25.33 -21.76 -5.53
CA ALA A 127 25.05 -20.39 -5.90
C ALA A 127 24.69 -20.32 -7.40
N GLU A 128 23.41 -20.48 -7.70
CA GLU A 128 22.89 -20.63 -9.08
C GLU A 128 21.94 -19.51 -9.52
N GLN A 129 21.76 -18.46 -8.70
CA GLN A 129 20.82 -17.39 -9.00
C GLN A 129 21.24 -16.05 -8.39
N VAL A 130 20.83 -14.98 -9.04
CA VAL A 130 21.00 -13.59 -8.58
C VAL A 130 19.73 -13.15 -7.86
N PHE A 131 19.88 -12.34 -6.82
CA PHE A 131 18.79 -11.76 -6.06
C PHE A 131 18.88 -10.23 -6.10
N LEU A 132 17.76 -9.59 -6.45
CA LEU A 132 17.57 -8.13 -6.37
C LEU A 132 16.53 -7.83 -5.31
N ILE A 133 16.85 -6.93 -4.37
CA ILE A 133 15.98 -6.61 -3.24
C ILE A 133 15.13 -5.42 -3.62
N ALA A 134 13.88 -5.67 -4.03
CA ALA A 134 12.96 -4.60 -4.38
C ALA A 134 12.42 -3.88 -3.15
N HIS A 135 12.14 -4.64 -2.08
CA HIS A 135 11.68 -4.10 -0.80
C HIS A 135 12.09 -5.00 0.35
N GLY A 136 12.41 -4.40 1.48
CA GLY A 136 12.68 -5.07 2.75
C GLY A 136 14.16 -5.17 3.09
N LYS A 137 14.42 -5.81 4.23
CA LYS A 137 15.75 -5.85 4.84
C LYS A 137 16.22 -7.29 5.04
N ILE A 138 17.42 -7.60 4.57
CA ILE A 138 18.02 -8.93 4.62
C ILE A 138 19.38 -8.84 5.31
N THR A 139 19.63 -9.70 6.29
CA THR A 139 20.94 -9.83 6.93
C THR A 139 21.71 -10.99 6.33
N LYS A 140 22.99 -10.76 6.01
CA LYS A 140 23.96 -11.82 5.70
C LYS A 140 24.58 -12.29 7.00
N VAL A 141 24.44 -13.57 7.31
CA VAL A 141 24.98 -14.22 8.50
C VAL A 141 26.07 -15.19 8.06
N GLY A 142 27.21 -15.15 8.72
CA GLY A 142 28.30 -16.09 8.48
C GLY A 142 29.06 -16.40 9.75
N THR A 143 30.09 -17.22 9.64
CA THR A 143 30.91 -17.63 10.78
C THR A 143 31.98 -16.58 11.06
N GLY A 144 31.95 -15.99 12.25
CA GLY A 144 32.97 -15.05 12.72
C GLY A 144 34.30 -15.73 13.05
N ALA A 145 35.34 -14.93 13.32
CA ALA A 145 36.71 -15.41 13.57
C ALA A 145 36.86 -16.42 14.74
N TYR A 146 35.85 -16.54 15.60
CA TYR A 146 35.83 -17.43 16.75
C TYR A 146 34.81 -18.60 16.64
N GLY A 147 34.19 -18.78 15.48
CA GLY A 147 33.22 -19.87 15.24
C GLY A 147 31.76 -19.51 15.55
N ASP A 148 31.49 -18.32 16.11
CA ASP A 148 30.12 -17.85 16.37
C ASP A 148 29.46 -17.29 15.10
N GLN A 149 28.13 -17.41 15.00
CA GLN A 149 27.38 -16.75 13.93
C GLN A 149 27.40 -15.22 14.13
N THR A 150 27.89 -14.50 13.13
CA THR A 150 27.97 -13.04 13.13
C THR A 150 27.27 -12.46 11.91
N ILE A 151 26.75 -11.24 12.05
CA ILE A 151 26.15 -10.48 10.95
C ILE A 151 27.30 -9.90 10.13
N LEU A 152 27.47 -10.40 8.90
CA LEU A 152 28.49 -9.94 7.96
C LEU A 152 28.09 -8.62 7.28
N GLY A 153 26.79 -8.39 7.15
CA GLY A 153 26.25 -7.18 6.52
C GLY A 153 24.74 -7.20 6.47
N THR A 154 24.15 -6.06 6.12
CA THR A 154 22.71 -5.93 5.88
C THR A 154 22.49 -5.33 4.51
N LEU A 155 21.57 -5.91 3.76
CA LEU A 155 21.08 -5.41 2.50
C LEU A 155 19.66 -4.85 2.69
N ALA A 156 19.33 -3.81 1.95
CA ALA A 156 18.03 -3.15 1.94
C ALA A 156 17.57 -2.89 0.49
N ASP A 157 16.51 -2.12 0.33
CA ASP A 157 15.91 -1.75 -0.95
C ASP A 157 16.97 -1.22 -1.95
N GLY A 158 16.93 -1.76 -3.16
CA GLY A 158 17.86 -1.46 -4.24
C GLY A 158 19.17 -2.26 -4.20
N ASP A 159 19.50 -2.90 -3.08
CA ASP A 159 20.69 -3.73 -3.00
C ASP A 159 20.47 -5.08 -3.73
N HIS A 160 21.56 -5.72 -4.13
CA HIS A 160 21.55 -7.01 -4.80
C HIS A 160 22.67 -7.92 -4.27
N PHE A 161 22.59 -9.21 -4.57
CA PHE A 161 23.69 -10.14 -4.33
C PHE A 161 23.63 -11.36 -5.26
N GLY A 162 24.79 -12.00 -5.43
CA GLY A 162 24.91 -13.21 -6.23
C GLY A 162 25.28 -12.94 -7.69
N GLU A 163 25.54 -11.70 -8.07
CA GLU A 163 25.93 -11.28 -9.41
C GLU A 163 27.17 -12.02 -9.92
N SER A 164 28.08 -12.42 -9.03
CA SER A 164 29.25 -13.25 -9.36
C SER A 164 28.88 -14.64 -9.92
N THR A 165 27.70 -15.17 -9.56
CA THR A 165 27.20 -16.48 -10.03
C THR A 165 26.88 -16.50 -11.52
N LEU A 166 26.68 -15.33 -12.14
CA LEU A 166 26.44 -15.21 -13.57
C LEU A 166 27.68 -15.57 -14.39
N ILE A 167 28.87 -15.26 -13.87
CA ILE A 167 30.16 -15.44 -14.57
C ILE A 167 30.90 -16.68 -14.05
N GLN A 168 30.90 -16.95 -12.74
CA GLN A 168 31.70 -18.01 -12.14
C GLN A 168 30.92 -19.34 -12.04
N PRO A 169 31.34 -20.42 -12.74
CA PRO A 169 30.78 -21.76 -12.53
C PRO A 169 31.05 -22.31 -11.12
N ASP A 170 30.08 -23.06 -10.61
CA ASP A 170 30.23 -23.95 -9.43
C ASP A 170 30.57 -23.27 -8.09
N GLY A 171 30.04 -22.06 -7.86
CA GLY A 171 30.15 -21.37 -6.58
C GLY A 171 29.17 -21.92 -5.52
N ILE A 172 29.54 -21.77 -4.24
CA ILE A 172 28.65 -21.96 -3.10
C ILE A 172 28.37 -20.62 -2.42
N TRP A 173 27.24 -20.51 -1.72
CA TRP A 173 26.98 -19.35 -0.88
C TRP A 173 27.93 -19.33 0.33
N GLU A 174 28.71 -18.26 0.46
CA GLU A 174 29.63 -18.06 1.58
C GLU A 174 28.96 -17.45 2.83
N PHE A 175 27.65 -17.26 2.78
CA PHE A 175 26.84 -16.74 3.87
C PHE A 175 25.40 -17.28 3.79
N THR A 176 24.69 -17.21 4.90
CA THR A 176 23.23 -17.41 4.95
C THR A 176 22.56 -16.05 4.86
N ALA A 177 21.65 -15.84 3.90
CA ALA A 177 20.86 -14.62 3.81
C ALA A 177 19.48 -14.84 4.45
N LYS A 178 19.12 -14.01 5.42
CA LYS A 178 17.89 -14.13 6.19
C LYS A 178 17.08 -12.83 6.15
N ALA A 179 15.80 -12.94 5.85
CA ALA A 179 14.86 -11.82 5.89
C ALA A 179 14.65 -11.33 7.34
N VAL A 180 14.82 -10.02 7.55
CA VAL A 180 14.58 -9.35 8.83
C VAL A 180 13.18 -8.73 8.86
N THR A 181 12.72 -8.22 7.72
CA THR A 181 11.35 -7.74 7.49
C THR A 181 10.67 -8.61 6.45
N THR A 182 9.39 -8.36 6.16
CA THR A 182 8.79 -8.85 4.92
C THR A 182 9.60 -8.28 3.75
N CYS A 183 9.98 -9.13 2.80
CA CYS A 183 10.82 -8.74 1.67
C CYS A 183 10.19 -9.16 0.34
N THR A 184 10.26 -8.29 -0.66
CA THR A 184 9.93 -8.58 -2.06
C THR A 184 11.24 -8.63 -2.84
N VAL A 185 11.53 -9.78 -3.44
CA VAL A 185 12.84 -10.06 -4.04
C VAL A 185 12.64 -10.60 -5.45
N LEU A 186 13.37 -10.06 -6.41
CA LEU A 186 13.40 -10.58 -7.78
C LEU A 186 14.60 -11.52 -7.94
N THR A 187 14.35 -12.72 -8.47
CA THR A 187 15.39 -13.72 -8.70
C THR A 187 15.59 -14.01 -10.17
N LEU A 188 16.85 -14.14 -10.60
CA LEU A 188 17.20 -14.60 -11.94
C LEU A 188 18.04 -15.87 -11.84
N PRO A 189 17.49 -17.03 -12.25
CA PRO A 189 18.26 -18.26 -12.36
C PRO A 189 19.38 -18.11 -13.39
N ARG A 190 20.55 -18.67 -13.10
CA ARG A 190 21.70 -18.67 -14.00
C ARG A 190 21.38 -19.30 -15.36
N SER A 191 20.57 -20.35 -15.38
CA SER A 191 20.13 -20.99 -16.63
C SER A 191 19.38 -20.00 -17.53
N ALA A 192 18.49 -19.20 -16.95
CA ALA A 192 17.74 -18.18 -17.69
C ALA A 192 18.64 -17.07 -18.23
N PHE A 193 19.67 -16.66 -17.47
CA PHE A 193 20.70 -15.73 -17.96
C PHE A 193 21.51 -16.33 -19.11
N HIS A 194 21.97 -17.57 -18.96
CA HIS A 194 22.78 -18.25 -19.96
C HIS A 194 22.02 -18.51 -21.26
N ASP A 195 20.71 -18.71 -21.19
CA ASP A 195 19.84 -18.81 -22.37
C ASP A 195 19.87 -17.51 -23.19
N VAL A 196 19.78 -16.34 -22.54
CA VAL A 196 19.87 -15.04 -23.23
C VAL A 196 21.28 -14.83 -23.76
N LEU A 197 22.30 -15.12 -22.94
CA LEU A 197 23.70 -15.04 -23.33
C LEU A 197 23.98 -15.87 -24.60
N SER A 198 23.44 -17.09 -24.69
CA SER A 198 23.65 -17.97 -25.86
C SER A 198 23.03 -17.45 -27.16
N ARG A 199 22.08 -16.50 -27.07
CA ARG A 199 21.33 -15.94 -28.20
C ARG A 199 21.77 -14.53 -28.58
N SER A 200 22.51 -13.84 -27.70
CA SER A 200 22.97 -12.47 -27.91
C SER A 200 24.49 -12.41 -28.10
N ASP A 201 24.91 -12.05 -29.31
CA ASP A 201 26.32 -11.84 -29.65
C ASP A 201 26.90 -10.58 -28.94
N THR A 202 26.06 -9.57 -28.69
CA THR A 202 26.47 -8.32 -28.02
C THR A 202 26.80 -8.58 -26.56
N LEU A 203 25.96 -9.33 -25.85
CA LEU A 203 26.17 -9.69 -24.45
C LEU A 203 27.38 -10.61 -24.26
N GLN A 204 27.59 -11.57 -25.16
CA GLN A 204 28.78 -12.44 -25.15
C GLN A 204 30.06 -11.61 -25.30
N THR A 205 30.07 -10.65 -26.23
CA THR A 205 31.23 -9.78 -26.46
C THR A 205 31.53 -8.92 -25.25
N HIS A 206 30.50 -8.39 -24.58
CA HIS A 206 30.63 -7.60 -23.36
C HIS A 206 31.25 -8.39 -22.19
N LEU A 207 30.75 -9.61 -21.91
CA LEU A 207 31.30 -10.44 -20.83
C LEU A 207 32.73 -10.93 -21.12
N ASN A 208 33.04 -11.22 -22.38
CA ASN A 208 34.39 -11.60 -22.80
C ASN A 208 35.40 -10.45 -22.63
N THR A 209 34.96 -9.20 -22.85
CA THR A 209 35.83 -8.02 -22.63
C THR A 209 36.08 -7.75 -21.15
N LEU A 210 35.08 -7.96 -20.28
CA LEU A 210 35.26 -7.86 -18.82
C LEU A 210 36.22 -8.93 -18.27
N THR A 211 36.05 -10.18 -18.68
CA THR A 211 36.91 -11.29 -18.23
C THR A 211 38.34 -11.21 -18.75
N THR A 212 38.56 -10.61 -19.93
CA THR A 212 39.92 -10.38 -20.47
C THR A 212 40.60 -9.15 -19.85
N ALA A 213 39.84 -8.11 -19.49
CA ALA A 213 40.36 -6.94 -18.77
C ALA A 213 40.86 -7.29 -17.35
N ASP A 214 40.14 -8.16 -16.63
CA ASP A 214 40.58 -8.66 -15.32
C ASP A 214 41.85 -9.53 -15.38
N ALA A 215 42.15 -10.12 -16.55
CA ALA A 215 43.33 -10.95 -16.76
C ALA A 215 44.58 -10.15 -17.20
N SER A 216 44.43 -8.90 -17.67
CA SER A 216 45.54 -8.14 -18.29
C SER A 216 46.00 -6.88 -17.55
N ALA A 217 45.51 -6.59 -16.33
CA ALA A 217 45.89 -5.38 -15.60
C ALA A 217 46.30 -5.64 -14.14
N ARG A 218 47.43 -6.33 -13.95
CA ARG A 218 48.20 -6.28 -12.70
C ARG A 218 49.68 -6.23 -13.02
N ASN A 219 50.35 -5.13 -12.67
CA ASN A 219 51.82 -5.09 -12.63
C ASN A 219 52.32 -5.81 -11.37
N ASP A 220 53.62 -6.17 -11.33
CA ASP A 220 54.27 -6.99 -10.28
C ASP A 220 54.17 -6.45 -8.82
N HIS A 221 53.48 -5.34 -8.59
CA HIS A 221 53.22 -4.74 -7.26
C HIS A 221 51.72 -4.50 -6.95
N GLY A 222 50.78 -4.99 -7.76
CA GLY A 222 49.35 -5.03 -7.41
C GLY A 222 48.59 -3.70 -7.40
N GLU A 223 49.13 -2.66 -8.04
CA GLU A 223 48.44 -1.37 -8.23
C GLU A 223 47.70 -1.32 -9.58
N ALA A 224 46.56 -0.63 -9.63
CA ALA A 224 45.81 -0.37 -10.85
C ALA A 224 46.52 0.70 -11.70
N GLU A 225 46.67 0.44 -13.00
CA GLU A 225 47.25 1.40 -13.95
C GLU A 225 46.30 2.59 -14.15
N ILE A 226 46.72 3.78 -13.73
CA ILE A 226 45.93 5.01 -13.84
C ILE A 226 46.08 5.56 -15.27
N SER A 227 45.01 5.45 -16.06
CA SER A 227 44.87 6.22 -17.31
C SER A 227 44.52 7.67 -16.99
N LEU A 228 45.53 8.53 -17.03
CA LEU A 228 45.38 9.99 -17.00
C LEU A 228 44.91 10.48 -18.38
N ALA A 229 43.64 10.85 -18.49
CA ALA A 229 43.15 11.69 -19.58
C ALA A 229 42.95 13.12 -19.06
N ALA A 230 43.88 14.01 -19.41
CA ALA A 230 43.73 15.46 -19.28
C ALA A 230 43.70 16.07 -20.68
N GLY A 231 42.58 16.68 -21.04
CA GLY A 231 42.41 17.38 -22.32
C GLY A 231 40.99 17.92 -22.43
N HIS A 232 40.79 19.18 -22.03
CA HIS A 232 39.56 19.91 -22.20
C HIS A 232 39.81 21.00 -23.24
N ASP A 233 39.25 20.84 -24.44
CA ASP A 233 39.04 21.93 -25.40
C ASP A 233 37.87 21.57 -26.33
N GLY A 234 36.74 22.24 -26.14
CA GLY A 234 35.57 22.16 -27.01
C GLY A 234 34.34 22.86 -26.43
N GLU A 235 33.63 23.64 -27.24
CA GLU A 235 32.30 24.17 -26.91
C GLU A 235 31.36 22.97 -26.65
N PRO A 236 30.76 22.84 -25.44
CA PRO A 236 29.92 21.70 -25.14
C PRO A 236 28.67 21.76 -26.03
N THR A 237 28.45 20.69 -26.80
CA THR A 237 27.15 20.41 -27.40
C THR A 237 26.16 20.35 -26.24
N LEU A 238 25.24 21.31 -26.15
CA LEU A 238 24.17 21.27 -25.17
C LEU A 238 23.46 19.92 -25.35
N PRO A 239 23.39 19.06 -24.31
CA PRO A 239 22.73 17.78 -24.43
C PRO A 239 21.26 18.05 -24.83
N GLY A 240 20.86 17.53 -25.99
CA GLY A 240 19.47 17.51 -26.41
C GLY A 240 18.68 16.74 -25.38
N THR A 241 17.95 17.44 -24.52
CA THR A 241 17.15 16.83 -23.45
C THR A 241 15.76 16.59 -24.02
N PHE A 242 15.51 15.39 -24.52
CA PHE A 242 14.13 14.92 -24.71
C PHE A 242 13.66 14.27 -23.40
N VAL A 243 12.37 14.43 -23.10
CA VAL A 243 11.74 13.77 -21.95
C VAL A 243 11.16 12.47 -22.45
N ASP A 244 11.72 11.36 -21.99
CA ASP A 244 11.19 10.04 -22.33
C ASP A 244 9.97 9.68 -21.46
N TYR A 245 9.06 8.91 -22.02
CA TYR A 245 7.85 8.44 -21.35
C TYR A 245 8.01 6.98 -20.96
N ASP A 246 7.31 6.57 -19.91
CA ASP A 246 7.19 5.16 -19.58
C ASP A 246 6.55 4.39 -20.75
N ALA A 247 7.24 3.35 -21.23
CA ALA A 247 6.81 2.52 -22.35
C ALA A 247 5.61 1.62 -22.01
N HIS A 248 5.36 1.37 -20.71
CA HIS A 248 4.27 0.52 -20.23
C HIS A 248 3.44 1.24 -19.16
N PRO A 249 2.73 2.34 -19.54
CA PRO A 249 1.97 3.14 -18.60
C PRO A 249 0.86 2.32 -17.95
N ARG A 250 0.68 2.53 -16.65
CA ARG A 250 -0.32 1.78 -15.88
C ARG A 250 -1.74 2.23 -16.20
N GLU A 251 -2.62 1.25 -16.43
CA GLU A 251 -4.05 1.44 -16.57
C GLU A 251 -4.78 0.93 -15.32
N TYR A 252 -5.62 1.78 -14.73
CA TYR A 252 -6.45 1.48 -13.58
C TYR A 252 -7.87 1.21 -14.05
N GLU A 253 -8.34 -0.03 -13.95
CA GLU A 253 -9.73 -0.37 -14.21
C GLU A 253 -10.61 -0.07 -12.99
N LEU A 254 -11.87 0.30 -13.22
CA LEU A 254 -12.86 0.45 -12.15
C LEU A 254 -13.23 -0.93 -11.60
N SER A 255 -13.03 -1.11 -10.30
CA SER A 255 -13.51 -2.28 -9.57
C SER A 255 -14.99 -2.14 -9.20
N LEU A 256 -15.66 -3.28 -9.00
CA LEU A 256 -17.10 -3.38 -8.72
C LEU A 256 -17.34 -3.95 -7.33
N ALA A 257 -18.06 -3.21 -6.49
CA ALA A 257 -18.73 -3.78 -5.31
C ALA A 257 -20.25 -3.79 -5.54
N GLN A 258 -20.88 -4.94 -5.31
CA GLN A 258 -22.32 -5.11 -5.50
C GLN A 258 -22.93 -6.01 -4.43
N THR A 259 -24.21 -5.78 -4.15
CA THR A 259 -25.00 -6.60 -3.22
C THR A 259 -26.47 -6.60 -3.63
N VAL A 260 -27.18 -7.67 -3.25
CA VAL A 260 -28.62 -7.82 -3.54
C VAL A 260 -29.41 -7.58 -2.26
N LEU A 261 -30.15 -6.49 -2.22
CA LEU A 261 -31.13 -6.22 -1.16
C LEU A 261 -32.42 -7.00 -1.45
N ARG A 262 -32.90 -7.76 -0.47
CA ARG A 262 -34.13 -8.56 -0.56
C ARG A 262 -35.11 -8.12 0.53
N VAL A 263 -36.34 -7.77 0.13
CA VAL A 263 -37.41 -7.38 1.04
C VAL A 263 -38.69 -8.12 0.65
N HIS A 264 -39.36 -8.76 1.61
CA HIS A 264 -40.65 -9.39 1.35
C HIS A 264 -41.71 -8.30 1.08
N SER A 265 -42.51 -8.45 0.02
CA SER A 265 -43.53 -7.46 -0.38
C SER A 265 -44.48 -7.09 0.75
N ARG A 266 -45.05 -8.08 1.45
CA ARG A 266 -45.87 -7.89 2.66
C ARG A 266 -45.26 -6.94 3.69
N VAL A 267 -43.93 -6.96 3.87
CA VAL A 267 -43.25 -6.08 4.82
C VAL A 267 -43.25 -4.63 4.33
N ALA A 268 -42.98 -4.44 3.03
CA ALA A 268 -43.05 -3.14 2.40
C ALA A 268 -44.48 -2.57 2.36
N ASP A 269 -45.49 -3.45 2.22
CA ASP A 269 -46.90 -3.04 2.11
C ASP A 269 -47.54 -2.73 3.48
N LEU A 270 -47.31 -3.58 4.49
CA LEU A 270 -48.01 -3.51 5.77
C LEU A 270 -47.24 -2.77 6.87
N TYR A 271 -45.91 -2.75 6.81
CA TYR A 271 -45.06 -2.24 7.90
C TYR A 271 -44.28 -0.98 7.53
N ASN A 272 -44.88 -0.11 6.72
CA ASN A 272 -44.22 1.06 6.13
C ASN A 272 -44.39 2.37 6.93
N GLN A 273 -45.08 2.34 8.08
CA GLN A 273 -45.27 3.50 8.94
C GLN A 273 -44.71 3.27 10.35
N PRO A 274 -44.04 4.28 10.95
CA PRO A 274 -43.79 5.62 10.41
C PRO A 274 -42.63 5.71 9.40
N MET A 275 -41.91 4.62 9.14
CA MET A 275 -40.70 4.61 8.32
C MET A 275 -40.80 3.60 7.18
N ASN A 276 -40.35 4.01 5.99
CA ASN A 276 -40.37 3.14 4.83
C ASN A 276 -39.32 2.03 4.95
N GLN A 277 -39.74 0.76 4.90
CA GLN A 277 -38.86 -0.38 5.12
C GLN A 277 -37.82 -0.53 4.00
N ILE A 278 -38.22 -0.33 2.74
CA ILE A 278 -37.31 -0.43 1.59
C ILE A 278 -36.25 0.67 1.68
N GLU A 279 -36.68 1.91 1.96
CA GLU A 279 -35.77 3.05 2.07
C GLU A 279 -34.76 2.86 3.20
N GLN A 280 -35.20 2.40 4.39
CA GLN A 280 -34.28 2.18 5.50
C GLN A 280 -33.32 1.00 5.26
N GLN A 281 -33.79 -0.09 4.64
CA GLN A 281 -32.93 -1.21 4.29
C GLN A 281 -31.91 -0.82 3.20
N LEU A 282 -32.35 -0.06 2.20
CA LEU A 282 -31.48 0.47 1.16
C LEU A 282 -30.42 1.39 1.76
N ARG A 283 -30.80 2.32 2.63
CA ARG A 283 -29.86 3.20 3.33
C ARG A 283 -28.77 2.40 4.04
N LEU A 284 -29.14 1.41 4.86
CA LEU A 284 -28.16 0.58 5.57
C LEU A 284 -27.26 -0.23 4.64
N THR A 285 -27.81 -0.70 3.51
CA THR A 285 -27.05 -1.44 2.49
C THR A 285 -26.04 -0.53 1.80
N VAL A 286 -26.44 0.70 1.48
CA VAL A 286 -25.54 1.72 0.93
C VAL A 286 -24.42 2.04 1.92
N GLU A 287 -24.73 2.23 3.20
CA GLU A 287 -23.72 2.46 4.25
C GLU A 287 -22.69 1.32 4.29
N ALA A 288 -23.16 0.06 4.32
CA ALA A 288 -22.27 -1.11 4.33
C ALA A 288 -21.39 -1.20 3.08
N LEU A 289 -21.94 -0.87 1.92
CA LEU A 289 -21.22 -0.88 0.65
C LEU A 289 -20.18 0.25 0.57
N ARG A 290 -20.44 1.42 1.16
CA ARG A 290 -19.43 2.49 1.31
C ARG A 290 -18.32 2.10 2.30
N GLU A 291 -18.63 1.39 3.38
CA GLU A 291 -17.60 0.84 4.28
C GLU A 291 -16.70 -0.18 3.56
N ARG A 292 -17.29 -1.02 2.70
CA ARG A 292 -16.55 -1.96 1.85
C ARG A 292 -15.68 -1.22 0.82
N GLN A 293 -16.22 -0.17 0.21
CA GLN A 293 -15.47 0.69 -0.72
C GLN A 293 -14.22 1.26 -0.06
N GLU A 294 -14.34 1.91 1.10
CA GLU A 294 -13.17 2.46 1.81
C GLU A 294 -12.15 1.37 2.16
N HIS A 295 -12.61 0.19 2.57
CA HIS A 295 -11.72 -0.94 2.84
C HIS A 295 -10.90 -1.36 1.61
N GLU A 296 -11.53 -1.44 0.44
CA GLU A 296 -10.85 -1.82 -0.81
C GLU A 296 -9.89 -0.73 -1.27
N LEU A 297 -10.23 0.56 -1.15
CA LEU A 297 -9.29 1.64 -1.47
C LEU A 297 -8.04 1.60 -0.60
N ILE A 298 -8.10 1.04 0.61
CA ILE A 298 -6.93 0.86 1.48
C ILE A 298 -6.20 -0.45 1.18
N ASN A 299 -6.91 -1.57 1.10
CA ASN A 299 -6.33 -2.91 1.21
C ASN A 299 -6.32 -3.72 -0.09
N ASN A 300 -6.98 -3.28 -1.17
CA ASN A 300 -6.96 -4.03 -2.41
C ASN A 300 -5.51 -4.15 -2.93
N THR A 301 -5.12 -5.34 -3.39
CA THR A 301 -3.74 -5.61 -3.84
C THR A 301 -3.42 -4.97 -5.19
N ASP A 302 -4.44 -4.75 -6.02
CA ASP A 302 -4.28 -4.11 -7.31
C ASP A 302 -4.20 -2.59 -7.16
N PHE A 303 -5.24 -1.90 -6.66
CA PHE A 303 -5.28 -0.43 -6.60
C PHE A 303 -5.25 0.18 -5.18
N GLY A 304 -5.28 -0.65 -4.13
CA GLY A 304 -5.35 -0.18 -2.75
C GLY A 304 -4.07 0.54 -2.30
N LEU A 305 -4.23 1.63 -1.54
CA LEU A 305 -3.13 2.53 -1.19
C LEU A 305 -2.00 1.82 -0.43
N LEU A 306 -2.30 0.85 0.43
CA LEU A 306 -1.26 0.10 1.17
C LEU A 306 -0.38 -0.77 0.28
N HIS A 307 -0.82 -1.15 -0.92
CA HIS A 307 -0.06 -1.98 -1.84
C HIS A 307 0.58 -1.16 -2.96
N ASN A 308 0.11 0.06 -3.19
CA ASN A 308 0.49 0.89 -4.33
C ASN A 308 1.43 2.04 -4.02
N ALA A 309 1.86 2.18 -2.77
CA ALA A 309 2.97 3.05 -2.43
C ALA A 309 4.28 2.47 -2.95
N ASP A 310 5.07 3.32 -3.59
CA ASP A 310 6.40 3.02 -4.10
C ASP A 310 7.33 2.56 -2.95
N PHE A 311 8.25 1.63 -3.23
CA PHE A 311 9.14 1.09 -2.19
C PHE A 311 10.04 2.16 -1.57
N ALA A 312 10.52 3.13 -2.36
CA ALA A 312 11.30 4.25 -1.83
C ALA A 312 10.48 5.18 -0.91
N GLN A 313 9.15 5.05 -0.91
CA GLN A 313 8.22 5.81 -0.08
C GLN A 313 7.72 5.01 1.13
N ARG A 314 8.21 3.79 1.31
CA ARG A 314 7.93 2.94 2.47
C ARG A 314 9.11 3.00 3.41
N ILE A 315 8.85 3.43 4.64
CA ILE A 315 9.88 3.53 5.66
C ILE A 315 9.47 2.75 6.91
N PRO A 316 10.39 2.00 7.55
CA PRO A 316 10.12 1.39 8.84
C PRO A 316 10.21 2.44 9.96
N THR A 317 9.58 2.16 11.10
CA THR A 317 9.82 2.94 12.32
C THR A 317 11.25 2.77 12.84
N ARG A 318 11.80 3.83 13.43
CA ARG A 318 13.16 3.81 13.98
C ARG A 318 13.29 2.95 15.24
N THR A 319 12.26 2.97 16.08
CA THR A 319 12.28 2.36 17.42
C THR A 319 11.14 1.39 17.69
N GLY A 320 10.29 1.11 16.70
CA GLY A 320 9.05 0.33 16.86
C GLY A 320 7.81 1.23 16.92
N PRO A 321 7.54 1.94 18.04
CA PRO A 321 6.42 2.87 18.14
C PRO A 321 6.57 4.08 17.18
N PRO A 322 5.46 4.68 16.71
CA PRO A 322 5.50 5.85 15.84
C PRO A 322 5.90 7.10 16.62
N THR A 323 7.09 7.62 16.36
CA THR A 323 7.63 8.81 17.03
C THR A 323 7.41 10.09 16.20
N PRO A 324 7.51 11.29 16.82
CA PRO A 324 7.61 12.56 16.10
C PRO A 324 8.59 12.56 14.93
N ASP A 325 9.76 11.97 15.11
CA ASP A 325 10.81 11.91 14.09
C ASP A 325 10.39 11.02 12.91
N ASP A 326 9.63 9.95 13.15
CA ASP A 326 9.12 9.09 12.08
C ASP A 326 8.08 9.82 11.22
N LEU A 327 7.22 10.64 11.82
CA LEU A 327 6.27 11.48 11.06
C LEU A 327 6.98 12.62 10.33
N ASP A 328 8.00 13.24 10.94
CA ASP A 328 8.83 14.22 10.24
C ASP A 328 9.57 13.55 9.06
N HIS A 329 10.00 12.29 9.18
CA HIS A 329 10.59 11.52 8.07
C HIS A 329 9.57 11.28 6.94
N LEU A 330 8.32 10.90 7.26
CA LEU A 330 7.25 10.82 6.24
C LEU A 330 7.06 12.16 5.51
N LEU A 331 7.11 13.29 6.24
CA LEU A 331 6.98 14.61 5.64
C LEU A 331 8.13 14.93 4.68
N THR A 332 9.33 14.41 4.90
CA THR A 332 10.44 14.59 3.95
C THR A 332 10.20 13.85 2.63
N LEU A 333 9.44 12.76 2.65
CA LEU A 333 9.10 11.96 1.47
C LEU A 333 8.00 12.64 0.65
N VAL A 334 6.94 13.12 1.32
CA VAL A 334 5.78 13.80 0.69
C VAL A 334 5.79 15.30 0.98
N TRP A 335 6.95 15.95 0.84
CA TRP A 335 7.13 17.36 1.23
C TRP A 335 6.40 18.35 0.31
N LYS A 336 6.11 17.93 -0.92
CA LYS A 336 5.46 18.74 -1.95
C LYS A 336 3.95 18.78 -1.70
N ASP A 337 3.46 19.67 -0.85
CA ASP A 337 2.02 19.88 -0.57
C ASP A 337 1.27 18.65 0.01
N PRO A 338 1.71 18.11 1.17
CA PRO A 338 1.03 17.02 1.85
C PRO A 338 -0.36 17.43 2.36
N SER A 339 -1.37 16.59 2.14
CA SER A 339 -2.77 16.92 2.46
C SER A 339 -3.21 16.41 3.83
N PHE A 340 -3.01 15.12 4.13
CA PHE A 340 -3.37 14.53 5.43
C PHE A 340 -2.64 13.22 5.70
N PHE A 341 -2.50 12.88 6.99
CA PHE A 341 -2.15 11.53 7.43
C PHE A 341 -3.40 10.68 7.61
N LEU A 342 -3.29 9.39 7.35
CA LEU A 342 -4.33 8.40 7.59
C LEU A 342 -3.75 7.24 8.42
N ALA A 343 -4.35 6.96 9.56
CA ALA A 343 -3.85 5.94 10.49
C ALA A 343 -4.97 5.24 11.24
N HIS A 344 -4.71 4.01 11.70
CA HIS A 344 -5.65 3.33 12.60
C HIS A 344 -5.79 4.12 13.93
N PRO A 345 -6.99 4.21 14.54
CA PRO A 345 -7.20 4.99 15.77
C PRO A 345 -6.23 4.63 16.92
N THR A 346 -5.88 3.35 17.07
CA THR A 346 -4.90 2.91 18.07
C THR A 346 -3.48 3.39 17.74
N THR A 347 -3.13 3.51 16.47
CA THR A 347 -1.85 4.06 16.00
C THR A 347 -1.76 5.55 16.30
N ILE A 348 -2.85 6.29 16.08
CA ILE A 348 -2.95 7.72 16.45
C ILE A 348 -2.75 7.88 17.97
N ALA A 349 -3.36 7.01 18.76
CA ALA A 349 -3.15 7.01 20.21
C ALA A 349 -1.71 6.66 20.61
N ALA A 350 -1.05 5.72 19.91
CA ALA A 350 0.35 5.38 20.13
C ALA A 350 1.28 6.57 19.83
N PHE A 351 1.05 7.27 18.72
CA PHE A 351 1.76 8.50 18.39
C PHE A 351 1.55 9.59 19.45
N GLY A 352 0.32 9.77 19.93
CA GLY A 352 0.02 10.70 21.02
C GLY A 352 0.77 10.38 22.32
N ARG A 353 0.97 9.09 22.64
CA ARG A 353 1.79 8.67 23.79
C ARG A 353 3.25 9.02 23.60
N GLU A 354 3.83 8.77 22.42
CA GLU A 354 5.22 9.14 22.13
C GLU A 354 5.43 10.67 22.13
N CYS A 355 4.47 11.45 21.63
CA CYS A 355 4.47 12.91 21.77
C CYS A 355 4.49 13.34 23.24
N THR A 356 3.59 12.78 24.05
CA THR A 356 3.51 13.09 25.49
C THR A 356 4.80 12.74 26.22
N LYS A 357 5.42 11.60 25.89
CA LYS A 357 6.71 11.15 26.45
C LYS A 357 7.85 12.08 26.06
N ALA A 358 7.81 12.65 24.85
CA ALA A 358 8.75 13.66 24.39
C ALA A 358 8.45 15.08 24.92
N GLY A 359 7.35 15.27 25.67
CA GLY A 359 6.91 16.60 26.14
C GLY A 359 6.35 17.49 25.03
N ILE A 360 5.90 16.90 23.92
CA ILE A 360 5.37 17.59 22.75
C ILE A 360 3.84 17.45 22.75
N TYR A 361 3.14 18.56 22.56
CA TYR A 361 1.67 18.61 22.50
C TYR A 361 1.26 19.28 21.19
N PRO A 362 0.96 18.49 20.13
CA PRO A 362 0.60 19.05 18.83
C PRO A 362 -0.75 19.77 18.89
N ASP A 363 -0.82 20.94 18.28
CA ASP A 363 -2.09 21.68 18.14
C ASP A 363 -3.03 20.97 17.16
N PRO A 364 -4.33 20.82 17.48
CA PRO A 364 -5.30 20.27 16.56
C PRO A 364 -5.61 21.25 15.44
N VAL A 365 -6.09 20.73 14.30
CA VAL A 365 -6.55 21.53 13.16
C VAL A 365 -8.07 21.39 13.03
N ASP A 366 -8.74 22.47 12.64
CA ASP A 366 -10.15 22.44 12.26
C ASP A 366 -10.29 21.96 10.81
N LEU A 367 -10.95 20.82 10.63
CA LEU A 367 -11.26 20.23 9.33
C LEU A 367 -12.78 20.13 9.17
N GLY A 368 -13.38 21.17 8.59
CA GLY A 368 -14.82 21.21 8.31
C GLY A 368 -15.69 21.21 9.58
N GLY A 369 -15.23 21.88 10.65
CA GLY A 369 -15.92 21.94 11.95
C GLY A 369 -15.49 20.83 12.92
N HIS A 370 -14.55 19.97 12.52
CA HIS A 370 -14.00 18.91 13.36
C HIS A 370 -12.58 19.26 13.80
N HIS A 371 -12.35 19.34 15.12
CA HIS A 371 -11.01 19.43 15.67
C HIS A 371 -10.36 18.05 15.66
N VAL A 372 -9.41 17.85 14.73
CA VAL A 372 -8.67 16.61 14.57
C VAL A 372 -7.22 16.78 15.04
N PRO A 373 -6.57 15.72 15.58
CA PRO A 373 -5.14 15.75 15.85
C PRO A 373 -4.38 16.12 14.57
N ALA A 374 -3.28 16.85 14.71
CA ALA A 374 -2.44 17.23 13.58
C ALA A 374 -0.97 17.14 13.94
N TRP A 375 -0.12 17.02 12.92
CA TRP A 375 1.33 17.12 13.04
C TRP A 375 1.85 18.12 12.01
N ARG A 376 2.58 19.14 12.48
CA ARG A 376 3.07 20.25 11.63
C ARG A 376 1.98 20.93 10.79
N GLY A 377 0.76 21.02 11.33
CA GLY A 377 -0.40 21.60 10.64
C GLY A 377 -1.12 20.67 9.67
N ILE A 378 -0.67 19.42 9.53
CA ILE A 378 -1.29 18.41 8.66
C ILE A 378 -2.16 17.48 9.51
N PRO A 379 -3.46 17.33 9.20
CA PRO A 379 -4.37 16.55 10.04
C PRO A 379 -4.05 15.05 10.00
N ILE A 380 -4.23 14.38 11.14
CA ILE A 380 -4.09 12.94 11.31
C ILE A 380 -5.48 12.33 11.48
N LEU A 381 -5.92 11.59 10.47
CA LEU A 381 -7.30 11.14 10.35
C LEU A 381 -7.45 9.65 10.68
N PRO A 382 -8.45 9.28 11.50
CA PRO A 382 -8.68 7.90 11.86
C PRO A 382 -9.29 7.10 10.70
N CYS A 383 -8.69 5.97 10.38
CA CYS A 383 -9.22 4.97 9.46
C CYS A 383 -9.13 3.57 10.07
N ASN A 384 -10.27 2.98 10.41
CA ASN A 384 -10.31 1.62 10.97
C ASN A 384 -10.13 0.52 9.91
N LYS A 385 -9.91 0.87 8.64
CA LYS A 385 -9.66 -0.09 7.55
C LYS A 385 -8.18 -0.41 7.37
N ILE A 386 -7.29 0.38 7.97
CA ILE A 386 -5.86 0.07 8.01
C ILE A 386 -5.69 -1.09 8.99
N PRO A 387 -5.07 -2.21 8.56
CA PRO A 387 -5.01 -3.42 9.37
C PRO A 387 -4.14 -3.20 10.61
N VAL A 388 -4.51 -3.90 11.68
CA VAL A 388 -3.66 -4.13 12.84
C VAL A 388 -3.32 -5.61 12.82
N THR A 389 -2.03 -5.92 12.76
CA THR A 389 -1.51 -7.28 12.69
C THR A 389 -1.62 -7.98 14.04
N ASP A 390 -1.49 -9.31 14.05
CA ASP A 390 -1.45 -10.11 15.28
C ASP A 390 -0.25 -9.75 16.17
N THR A 391 0.83 -9.23 15.58
CA THR A 391 2.00 -8.70 16.30
C THR A 391 1.79 -7.29 16.84
N ARG A 392 0.55 -6.77 16.81
CA ARG A 392 0.17 -5.41 17.25
C ARG A 392 0.96 -4.32 16.53
N THR A 393 1.23 -4.51 15.24
CA THR A 393 1.76 -3.48 14.36
C THR A 393 0.69 -2.97 13.39
N SER A 394 0.89 -1.77 12.87
CA SER A 394 0.02 -1.16 11.86
C SER A 394 0.84 -0.24 10.95
N SER A 395 0.16 0.60 10.19
CA SER A 395 0.78 1.55 9.26
C SER A 395 0.20 2.96 9.41
N ILE A 396 0.98 3.95 9.04
CA ILE A 396 0.53 5.35 8.87
C ILE A 396 0.79 5.74 7.42
N LEU A 397 -0.22 6.26 6.73
CA LEU A 397 -0.08 6.78 5.38
C LEU A 397 0.00 8.31 5.45
N LEU A 398 0.83 8.90 4.62
CA LEU A 398 0.82 10.33 4.31
C LEU A 398 0.61 10.50 2.81
N MET A 399 -0.31 11.37 2.41
CA MET A 399 -0.58 11.58 0.99
C MET A 399 -0.80 13.05 0.63
N ARG A 400 -0.35 13.40 -0.58
CA ARG A 400 -0.82 14.53 -1.37
C ARG A 400 -2.01 14.06 -2.19
N THR A 401 -3.05 14.88 -2.32
CA THR A 401 -4.24 14.51 -3.11
C THR A 401 -4.52 15.48 -4.27
N GLY A 402 -5.17 14.97 -5.32
CA GLY A 402 -5.65 15.77 -6.45
C GLY A 402 -4.89 15.57 -7.76
N GLU A 403 -5.59 15.73 -8.89
CA GLU A 403 -5.00 15.49 -10.21
C GLU A 403 -3.99 16.59 -10.60
N HIS A 404 -4.33 17.86 -10.36
CA HIS A 404 -3.47 19.01 -10.69
C HIS A 404 -2.15 19.04 -9.91
N THR A 405 -2.18 18.56 -8.67
CA THR A 405 -1.01 18.46 -7.80
C THR A 405 -0.24 17.16 -8.05
N GLN A 406 -0.69 16.30 -8.97
CA GLN A 406 -0.15 14.96 -9.19
C GLN A 406 -0.17 14.13 -7.89
N GLY A 407 -1.26 14.21 -7.14
CA GLY A 407 -1.48 13.48 -5.89
C GLY A 407 -2.13 12.11 -6.10
N VAL A 408 -2.70 11.59 -5.02
CA VAL A 408 -3.61 10.46 -5.00
C VAL A 408 -5.02 10.94 -5.38
N ILE A 409 -5.67 10.18 -6.25
CA ILE A 409 -7.05 10.45 -6.70
C ILE A 409 -7.92 9.20 -6.55
N GLY A 410 -9.21 9.42 -6.34
CA GLY A 410 -10.24 8.40 -6.42
C GLY A 410 -10.82 8.39 -7.83
N LEU A 411 -11.15 7.21 -8.33
CA LEU A 411 -11.75 7.02 -9.64
C LEU A 411 -13.17 6.54 -9.45
N HIS A 412 -14.13 7.12 -10.18
CA HIS A 412 -15.53 6.72 -10.14
C HIS A 412 -16.19 6.95 -11.48
N GLN A 413 -17.39 6.38 -11.64
CA GLN A 413 -18.24 6.64 -12.79
C GLN A 413 -19.60 7.14 -12.34
N THR A 414 -20.00 8.34 -12.77
CA THR A 414 -21.31 8.93 -12.53
C THR A 414 -22.19 8.88 -13.77
N GLY A 415 -23.48 9.20 -13.63
CA GLY A 415 -24.42 9.15 -14.75
C GLY A 415 -24.80 7.72 -15.17
N LEU A 416 -24.63 6.76 -14.26
CA LEU A 416 -25.00 5.37 -14.49
C LEU A 416 -26.52 5.21 -14.64
N PRO A 417 -27.02 4.24 -15.43
CA PRO A 417 -28.45 3.94 -15.44
C PRO A 417 -28.92 3.49 -14.05
N ASP A 418 -30.02 4.09 -13.59
CA ASP A 418 -30.59 3.91 -12.25
C ASP A 418 -29.68 4.41 -11.10
N GLU A 419 -28.93 5.48 -11.36
CA GLU A 419 -28.11 6.15 -10.34
C GLU A 419 -28.97 6.70 -9.19
N TYR A 420 -28.63 6.29 -7.97
CA TYR A 420 -29.29 6.71 -6.75
C TYR A 420 -28.51 7.83 -6.05
N GLN A 421 -27.18 7.75 -6.08
CA GLN A 421 -26.22 8.76 -5.62
C GLN A 421 -25.01 8.73 -6.55
N PRO A 422 -24.19 9.81 -6.62
CA PRO A 422 -22.99 9.82 -7.48
C PRO A 422 -22.13 8.57 -7.29
N GLY A 423 -21.97 7.80 -8.38
CA GLY A 423 -21.18 6.56 -8.40
C GLY A 423 -21.84 5.34 -7.75
N LEU A 424 -23.15 5.38 -7.49
CA LEU A 424 -23.92 4.29 -6.89
C LEU A 424 -25.28 4.14 -7.57
N ASN A 425 -25.57 2.94 -8.08
CA ASN A 425 -26.83 2.63 -8.74
C ASN A 425 -27.64 1.58 -7.97
N VAL A 426 -28.97 1.66 -8.11
CA VAL A 426 -29.92 0.76 -7.46
C VAL A 426 -30.92 0.27 -8.51
N ARG A 427 -30.77 -0.98 -8.95
CA ARG A 427 -31.61 -1.57 -10.01
C ARG A 427 -32.63 -2.53 -9.44
N PHE A 428 -33.88 -2.37 -9.83
CA PHE A 428 -34.93 -3.33 -9.51
C PHE A 428 -34.77 -4.60 -10.35
N MET A 429 -34.69 -5.77 -9.69
CA MET A 429 -34.47 -7.06 -10.35
C MET A 429 -35.75 -7.86 -10.59
N GLY A 430 -36.87 -7.45 -10.00
CA GLY A 430 -38.14 -8.19 -10.04
C GLY A 430 -38.62 -8.68 -8.67
N ILE A 431 -39.73 -9.43 -8.71
CA ILE A 431 -40.35 -10.07 -7.53
C ILE A 431 -40.35 -11.58 -7.77
N SER A 432 -39.85 -12.36 -6.81
CA SER A 432 -39.85 -13.83 -6.92
C SER A 432 -41.24 -14.43 -6.68
N GLU A 433 -41.41 -15.72 -7.00
CA GLU A 433 -42.64 -16.47 -6.70
C GLU A 433 -42.99 -16.51 -5.20
N GLN A 434 -42.00 -16.30 -4.32
CA GLN A 434 -42.16 -16.17 -2.87
C GLN A 434 -42.45 -14.73 -2.42
N ALA A 435 -42.80 -13.84 -3.35
CA ALA A 435 -43.11 -12.43 -3.11
C ALA A 435 -41.94 -11.62 -2.50
N ILE A 436 -40.70 -11.96 -2.87
CA ILE A 436 -39.49 -11.24 -2.45
C ILE A 436 -39.10 -10.23 -3.54
N ILE A 437 -39.14 -8.94 -3.19
CA ILE A 437 -38.67 -7.83 -4.01
C ILE A 437 -37.15 -7.78 -3.91
N SER A 438 -36.46 -7.78 -5.05
CA SER A 438 -34.99 -7.75 -5.10
C SER A 438 -34.46 -6.47 -5.78
N TYR A 439 -33.47 -5.84 -5.16
CA TYR A 439 -32.73 -4.70 -5.73
C TYR A 439 -31.24 -5.03 -5.79
N LEU A 440 -30.61 -4.79 -6.93
CA LEU A 440 -29.16 -4.83 -7.09
C LEU A 440 -28.59 -3.44 -6.77
N VAL A 441 -27.74 -3.35 -5.76
CA VAL A 441 -27.04 -2.13 -5.38
C VAL A 441 -25.58 -2.28 -5.77
N SER A 442 -25.07 -1.40 -6.62
CA SER A 442 -23.67 -1.48 -7.08
C SER A 442 -22.96 -0.12 -7.02
N THR A 443 -21.64 -0.16 -6.92
CA THR A 443 -20.75 1.00 -7.03
C THR A 443 -19.49 0.60 -7.81
N TYR A 444 -18.97 1.56 -8.57
CA TYR A 444 -17.76 1.40 -9.37
C TYR A 444 -16.72 2.38 -8.86
N TYR A 445 -15.54 1.88 -8.50
CA TYR A 445 -14.50 2.71 -7.93
C TYR A 445 -13.10 2.12 -8.13
N SER A 446 -12.09 2.98 -8.08
CA SER A 446 -10.68 2.61 -7.97
C SER A 446 -9.90 3.77 -7.34
N ALA A 447 -8.60 3.61 -7.13
CA ALA A 447 -7.70 4.68 -6.70
C ALA A 447 -6.43 4.66 -7.54
N ALA A 448 -5.90 5.85 -7.83
CA ALA A 448 -4.65 6.00 -8.56
C ALA A 448 -3.69 6.91 -7.78
N VAL A 449 -2.46 6.46 -7.64
CA VAL A 449 -1.33 7.27 -7.16
C VAL A 449 -0.64 7.81 -8.40
N LEU A 450 -0.71 9.11 -8.66
CA LEU A 450 -0.27 9.64 -9.96
C LEU A 450 1.25 9.64 -10.12
N VAL A 451 1.99 9.93 -9.05
CA VAL A 451 3.46 9.84 -9.01
C VAL A 451 3.93 9.21 -7.69
N PRO A 452 5.12 8.58 -7.65
CA PRO A 452 5.61 7.90 -6.46
C PRO A 452 5.58 8.77 -5.19
N ASP A 453 6.08 10.00 -5.27
CA ASP A 453 6.20 10.93 -4.12
C ASP A 453 4.87 11.51 -3.59
N ALA A 454 3.73 11.05 -4.13
CA ALA A 454 2.41 11.47 -3.67
C ALA A 454 1.90 10.68 -2.46
N LEU A 455 2.49 9.51 -2.18
CA LEU A 455 2.04 8.60 -1.13
C LEU A 455 3.24 7.94 -0.45
N ALA A 456 3.37 8.15 0.87
CA ALA A 456 4.35 7.46 1.70
C ALA A 456 3.68 6.67 2.83
N ILE A 457 4.34 5.59 3.25
CA ILE A 457 3.86 4.68 4.28
C ILE A 457 4.94 4.49 5.34
N LEU A 458 4.57 4.71 6.60
CA LEU A 458 5.35 4.26 7.74
C LEU A 458 4.87 2.86 8.11
N GLU A 459 5.75 1.88 7.94
CA GLU A 459 5.47 0.47 8.15
C GLU A 459 5.86 0.00 9.54
N ASN A 460 5.23 -1.08 9.99
CA ASN A 460 5.56 -1.77 11.24
C ASN A 460 5.48 -0.88 12.49
N THR A 461 4.50 0.01 12.55
CA THR A 461 4.31 0.89 13.72
C THR A 461 3.79 0.07 14.90
N GLU A 462 4.60 -0.10 15.95
CA GLU A 462 4.22 -0.82 17.16
C GLU A 462 3.19 -0.01 17.95
N LEU A 463 2.06 -0.63 18.28
CA LEU A 463 0.98 0.03 19.02
C LEU A 463 1.21 0.07 20.54
N GLY A 464 2.23 -0.64 21.04
CA GLY A 464 2.53 -0.81 22.45
C GLY A 464 1.95 -2.10 23.05
N ARG A 465 2.50 -2.52 24.20
CA ARG A 465 2.18 -3.81 24.85
C ARG A 465 0.98 -3.77 25.79
N GLU A 466 0.34 -2.63 25.98
CA GLU A 466 -0.82 -2.51 26.87
C GLU A 466 -2.11 -2.86 26.14
N GLY A 467 -2.66 -4.01 26.50
CA GLY A 467 -3.98 -4.48 26.12
C GLY A 467 -4.27 -5.78 26.81
#